data_AF-A0A2H1VHZ7-F1
#
_entry.id   AF-A0A2H1VHZ7-F1
#
_cell.length_a   1.000
_cell.length_b   1.000
_cell.length_c   1.000
_cell.angle_alpha   90.00
_cell.angle_beta   90.00
_cell.angle_gamma   90.00
#
_symmetry.space_group_name_H-M   'P 1'
#
loop_
_entity.id
_entity.type
_entity.pdbx_description
1 polymer ?
#
loop_
_entity_poly.entity_id
_entity_poly.type
_entity_poly.pdbx_seq_one_letter_code
_entity_poly.pdbx_strand_id
1 'polypeptide(L)'
;IIYSKLTDLLPSEVLAEDDPTLQKPDDEDIQDITEKTKLALEKLTNAKISAAMPVKAAPKAAPAQYIRYTPAQQGGQFNSGAKQRVIRMVEAQSDPMEPPRFQINKKIPRAAPSPPAPVLHSPPRRVSVKQQRDWKVPPCVSHWKNAKGYTIPLDKRLAADGRGLQQVHINENFSKLAEALYIADRKAREAVEARAQLERRLAQREKEKKEEHLRMLAQRARDHRA
;
A
#
# COMPACT_ATOMS: atom_id res chain seq x y z
N ILE A 1 7.59 -26.71 -23.32
CA ILE A 1 7.01 -26.35 -24.64
C ILE A 1 7.30 -24.86 -24.84
N ILE A 2 7.79 -24.45 -26.01
CA ILE A 2 8.03 -23.04 -26.36
C ILE A 2 7.21 -22.75 -27.61
N TYR A 3 6.28 -21.80 -27.52
CA TYR A 3 5.52 -21.31 -28.66
C TYR A 3 6.36 -20.26 -29.40
N SER A 4 6.53 -20.44 -30.70
CA SER A 4 7.40 -19.58 -31.52
C SER A 4 6.91 -19.39 -32.95
N LYS A 5 5.82 -20.07 -33.34
CA LYS A 5 5.29 -20.06 -34.70
C LYS A 5 4.04 -19.19 -34.77
N LEU A 6 3.76 -18.65 -35.96
CA LEU A 6 2.50 -17.92 -36.22
C LEU A 6 1.27 -18.81 -36.02
N THR A 7 1.39 -20.12 -36.26
CA THR A 7 0.32 -21.10 -36.01
C THR A 7 -0.14 -21.11 -34.55
N ASP A 8 0.76 -20.80 -33.62
CA ASP A 8 0.49 -20.79 -32.18
C ASP A 8 -0.30 -19.54 -31.74
N LEU A 9 -0.35 -18.52 -32.62
CA LEU A 9 -1.11 -17.26 -32.41
C LEU A 9 -2.52 -17.32 -32.96
N LEU A 10 -2.82 -18.31 -33.80
CA LEU A 10 -4.15 -18.43 -34.39
C LEU A 10 -5.13 -18.93 -33.32
N PRO A 11 -6.31 -18.31 -33.19
CA PRO A 11 -7.31 -18.78 -32.25
C PRO A 11 -7.78 -20.18 -32.64
N SER A 12 -7.83 -21.09 -31.68
CA SER A 12 -8.55 -22.36 -31.82
C SER A 12 -10.03 -22.11 -31.62
N GLU A 13 -10.85 -22.46 -32.60
CA GLU A 13 -12.30 -22.38 -32.51
C GLU A 13 -12.84 -23.52 -31.63
N VAL A 14 -13.75 -23.20 -30.70
CA VAL A 14 -14.48 -24.20 -29.93
C VAL A 14 -15.73 -24.56 -30.73
N LEU A 15 -15.75 -25.77 -31.30
CA LEU A 15 -16.80 -26.21 -32.22
C LEU A 15 -18.05 -26.75 -31.50
N ALA A 16 -17.90 -27.24 -30.27
CA ALA A 16 -18.99 -27.78 -29.45
C ALA A 16 -18.69 -27.54 -27.96
N GLU A 17 -19.74 -27.42 -27.14
CA GLU A 17 -19.59 -27.26 -25.68
C GLU A 17 -19.00 -28.52 -25.00
N ASP A 18 -19.26 -29.70 -25.55
CA ASP A 18 -18.80 -31.01 -25.05
C ASP A 18 -17.55 -31.55 -25.77
N ASP A 19 -16.59 -30.68 -26.12
CA ASP A 19 -15.34 -31.11 -26.77
C ASP A 19 -14.48 -31.97 -25.82
N PRO A 20 -14.16 -33.23 -26.18
CA PRO A 20 -13.37 -34.13 -25.33
C PRO A 20 -11.93 -33.63 -25.11
N THR A 21 -11.40 -32.73 -25.94
CA THR A 21 -10.06 -32.14 -25.76
C THR A 21 -10.00 -31.08 -24.66
N LEU A 22 -11.16 -30.52 -24.28
CA LEU A 22 -11.29 -29.49 -23.25
C LEU A 22 -11.76 -30.07 -21.91
N GLN A 23 -12.06 -31.37 -21.85
CA GLN A 23 -12.40 -32.05 -20.62
C GLN A 23 -11.19 -32.12 -19.68
N LYS A 24 -11.47 -32.05 -18.38
CA LYS A 24 -10.43 -32.31 -17.37
C LYS A 24 -10.00 -33.77 -17.50
N PRO A 25 -8.76 -34.11 -17.13
CA PRO A 25 -8.37 -35.49 -16.94
C PRO A 25 -9.33 -36.23 -16.00
N ASP A 26 -9.38 -37.55 -16.11
CA ASP A 26 -10.25 -38.39 -15.29
C ASP A 26 -9.96 -38.23 -13.79
N ASP A 27 -10.98 -38.45 -12.96
CA ASP A 27 -10.85 -38.32 -11.50
C ASP A 27 -9.78 -39.26 -10.91
N GLU A 28 -9.60 -40.45 -11.50
CA GLU A 28 -8.55 -41.40 -11.12
C GLU A 28 -7.15 -40.84 -11.41
N ASP A 29 -6.94 -40.26 -12.60
CA ASP A 29 -5.66 -39.64 -12.98
C ASP A 29 -5.33 -38.42 -12.10
N ILE A 30 -6.36 -37.63 -11.76
CA ILE A 30 -6.20 -36.49 -10.84
C ILE A 30 -5.77 -36.97 -9.46
N GLN A 31 -6.37 -38.04 -8.93
CA GLN A 31 -5.99 -38.62 -7.64
C GLN A 31 -4.54 -39.12 -7.69
N ASP A 32 -4.17 -39.86 -8.73
CA ASP A 32 -2.82 -40.36 -8.98
C ASP A 32 -1.76 -39.25 -9.00
N ILE A 33 -2.02 -38.18 -9.76
CA ILE A 33 -1.12 -37.02 -9.87
C ILE A 33 -1.05 -36.28 -8.53
N THR A 34 -2.16 -36.17 -7.83
CA THR A 34 -2.24 -35.52 -6.51
C THR A 34 -1.39 -36.27 -5.50
N GLU A 35 -1.49 -37.60 -5.44
CA GLU A 35 -0.68 -38.43 -4.54
C GLU A 35 0.81 -38.35 -4.87
N LYS A 36 1.18 -38.45 -6.15
CA LYS A 36 2.59 -38.31 -6.60
C LYS A 36 3.16 -36.93 -6.23
N THR A 37 2.39 -35.87 -6.46
CA THR A 37 2.80 -34.49 -6.15
C THR A 37 2.90 -34.27 -4.65
N LYS A 38 1.93 -34.78 -3.88
CA LYS A 38 1.91 -34.71 -2.42
C LYS A 38 3.15 -35.38 -1.82
N LEU A 39 3.46 -36.62 -2.22
CA LEU A 39 4.63 -37.35 -1.74
C LEU A 39 5.95 -36.62 -2.09
N ALA A 40 6.04 -36.03 -3.29
CA ALA A 40 7.21 -35.24 -3.69
C ALA A 40 7.38 -33.98 -2.84
N LEU A 41 6.28 -33.26 -2.57
CA LEU A 41 6.29 -32.06 -1.72
C LEU A 41 6.61 -32.41 -0.27
N GLU A 42 6.02 -33.49 0.26
CA GLU A 42 6.32 -34.00 1.62
C GLU A 42 7.81 -34.33 1.78
N LYS A 43 8.44 -34.93 0.76
CA LYS A 43 9.89 -35.18 0.78
C LYS A 43 10.70 -33.89 0.86
N LEU A 44 10.32 -32.86 0.11
CA LEU A 44 11.00 -31.56 0.12
C LEU A 44 10.78 -30.82 1.45
N THR A 45 9.57 -30.84 2.00
CA THR A 45 9.26 -30.18 3.28
C THR A 45 9.93 -30.90 4.44
N ASN A 46 9.96 -32.23 4.46
CA ASN A 46 10.66 -33.01 5.49
C ASN A 46 12.16 -32.69 5.53
N ALA A 47 12.80 -32.46 4.37
CA ALA A 47 14.19 -32.01 4.32
C ALA A 47 14.38 -30.61 4.93
N LYS A 48 13.44 -29.69 4.71
CA LYS A 48 13.47 -28.34 5.31
C LYS A 48 13.20 -28.36 6.81
N ILE A 49 12.22 -29.14 7.25
CA ILE A 49 11.88 -29.32 8.67
C ILE A 49 13.08 -29.91 9.41
N SER A 50 13.67 -30.99 8.88
CA SER A 50 14.85 -31.62 9.47
C SER A 50 16.05 -30.67 9.62
N ALA A 51 16.23 -29.75 8.67
CA ALA A 51 17.29 -28.73 8.78
C ALA A 51 17.01 -27.65 9.84
N ALA A 52 15.74 -27.38 10.14
CA ALA A 52 15.32 -26.36 11.12
C ALA A 52 15.20 -26.88 12.56
N MET A 53 15.16 -28.20 12.75
CA MET A 53 15.09 -28.81 14.09
C MET A 53 16.37 -28.52 14.90
N PRO A 54 16.26 -27.93 16.12
CA PRO A 54 17.42 -27.54 16.94
C PRO A 54 18.30 -28.71 17.41
N VAL A 55 17.68 -29.86 17.66
CA VAL A 55 18.36 -31.09 18.11
C VAL A 55 18.10 -32.16 17.08
N LYS A 56 19.18 -32.74 16.53
CA LYS A 56 19.10 -33.86 15.60
C LYS A 56 19.42 -35.15 16.35
N ALA A 57 18.52 -36.11 16.29
CA ALA A 57 18.85 -37.48 16.64
C ALA A 57 19.93 -37.97 15.67
N ALA A 58 20.93 -38.69 16.17
CA ALA A 58 21.97 -39.28 15.33
C ALA A 58 21.30 -40.20 14.28
N PRO A 59 21.52 -39.98 12.98
CA PRO A 59 20.94 -40.83 11.95
C PRO A 59 21.49 -42.25 12.11
N LYS A 60 20.61 -43.25 12.02
CA LYS A 60 21.05 -44.65 11.94
C LYS A 60 21.76 -44.83 10.60
N ALA A 61 22.97 -45.40 10.62
CA ALA A 61 23.71 -45.68 9.40
C ALA A 61 22.89 -46.57 8.47
N ALA A 62 22.72 -46.12 7.22
CA ALA A 62 22.05 -46.91 6.20
C ALA A 62 22.81 -48.21 5.92
N PRO A 63 22.12 -49.31 5.55
CA PRO A 63 22.79 -50.55 5.19
C PRO A 63 23.66 -50.36 3.95
N ALA A 64 24.72 -51.16 3.84
CA ALA A 64 25.64 -51.12 2.70
C ALA A 64 24.90 -51.43 1.38
N GLN A 65 25.08 -50.57 0.38
CA GLN A 65 24.49 -50.74 -0.96
C GLN A 65 25.52 -51.30 -1.93
N TYR A 66 25.13 -52.25 -2.78
CA TYR A 66 26.01 -52.79 -3.82
C TYR A 66 25.55 -52.28 -5.19
N ILE A 67 26.42 -51.53 -5.86
CA ILE A 67 26.15 -50.95 -7.18
C ILE A 67 27.01 -51.68 -8.21
N ARG A 68 26.37 -52.22 -9.24
CA ARG A 68 27.08 -52.78 -10.40
C ARG A 68 27.41 -51.64 -11.35
N TYR A 69 28.70 -51.42 -11.59
CA TYR A 69 29.19 -50.37 -12.48
C TYR A 69 29.88 -50.99 -13.70
N THR A 70 29.47 -50.53 -14.87
CA THR A 70 30.12 -50.83 -16.15
C THR A 70 30.96 -49.61 -16.53
N PRO A 71 32.30 -49.68 -16.49
CA PRO A 71 33.14 -48.57 -16.89
C PRO A 71 33.00 -48.25 -18.38
N ALA A 72 33.01 -46.96 -18.73
CA ALA A 72 32.98 -46.50 -20.13
C ALA A 72 34.32 -46.74 -20.84
N GLN A 73 35.45 -46.59 -20.14
CA GLN A 73 36.76 -47.01 -20.64
C GLN A 73 36.93 -48.51 -20.42
N GLN A 74 36.98 -49.26 -21.52
CA GLN A 74 37.21 -50.70 -21.53
C GLN A 74 38.54 -51.01 -22.21
N GLY A 75 39.26 -51.99 -21.67
CA GLY A 75 40.51 -52.50 -22.25
C GLY A 75 41.07 -53.61 -21.37
N GLY A 76 41.83 -54.54 -21.94
CA GLY A 76 42.36 -55.71 -21.21
C GLY A 76 43.31 -55.36 -20.04
N GLN A 77 43.86 -54.13 -20.04
CA GLN A 77 44.68 -53.60 -18.95
C GLN A 77 43.86 -52.96 -17.82
N PHE A 78 42.57 -52.67 -18.05
CA PHE A 78 41.69 -52.04 -17.06
C PHE A 78 40.80 -53.06 -16.38
N ASN A 79 40.52 -52.84 -15.08
CA ASN A 79 39.64 -53.69 -14.27
C ASN A 79 40.01 -55.19 -14.31
N SER A 80 41.31 -55.51 -14.41
CA SER A 80 41.84 -56.88 -14.49
C SER A 80 41.16 -57.75 -15.55
N GLY A 81 40.74 -57.16 -16.67
CA GLY A 81 40.05 -57.84 -17.77
C GLY A 81 38.55 -58.07 -17.54
N ALA A 82 38.00 -57.69 -16.38
CA ALA A 82 36.57 -57.78 -16.10
C ALA A 82 35.81 -56.62 -16.76
N LYS A 83 34.67 -56.92 -17.40
CA LYS A 83 33.83 -55.91 -18.05
C LYS A 83 33.07 -55.01 -17.07
N GLN A 84 32.84 -55.49 -15.85
CA GLN A 84 32.06 -54.80 -14.82
C GLN A 84 32.74 -54.93 -13.45
N ARG A 85 32.40 -54.05 -12.52
CA ARG A 85 32.80 -54.14 -11.12
C ARG A 85 31.61 -53.87 -10.21
N VAL A 86 31.58 -54.52 -9.05
CA VAL A 86 30.57 -54.27 -8.02
C VAL A 86 31.20 -53.42 -6.93
N ILE A 87 30.57 -52.29 -6.63
CA ILE A 87 31.06 -51.32 -5.65
C ILE A 87 30.15 -51.39 -4.43
N ARG A 88 30.73 -51.61 -3.26
CA ARG A 88 30.03 -51.52 -1.99
C ARG A 88 30.09 -50.07 -1.50
N MET A 89 28.97 -49.37 -1.54
CA MET A 89 28.79 -48.03 -1.00
C MET A 89 28.34 -48.12 0.45
N VAL A 90 29.06 -47.45 1.35
CA VAL A 90 28.72 -47.30 2.76
C VAL A 90 28.74 -45.82 3.08
N GLU A 91 27.71 -45.32 3.73
CA GLU A 91 27.66 -43.92 4.19
C GLU A 91 28.68 -43.71 5.31
N ALA A 92 29.51 -42.68 5.19
CA ALA A 92 30.45 -42.32 6.23
C ALA A 92 29.68 -41.80 7.45
N GLN A 93 29.97 -42.35 8.62
CA GLN A 93 29.32 -41.93 9.87
C GLN A 93 29.65 -40.46 10.15
N SER A 94 28.61 -39.62 10.26
CA SER A 94 28.73 -38.20 10.60
C SER A 94 28.86 -38.01 12.11
N ASP A 95 29.77 -37.16 12.56
CA ASP A 95 29.90 -36.79 13.97
C ASP A 95 28.78 -35.80 14.36
N PRO A 96 27.94 -36.10 15.38
CA PRO A 96 26.89 -35.19 15.84
C PRO A 96 27.42 -33.90 16.50
N MET A 97 28.68 -33.87 16.93
CA MET A 97 29.32 -32.69 17.54
C MET A 97 30.13 -31.85 16.55
N GLU A 98 30.25 -32.29 15.29
CA GLU A 98 30.97 -31.56 14.27
C GLU A 98 30.17 -30.33 13.79
N PRO A 99 30.71 -29.10 13.88
CA PRO A 99 30.05 -27.92 13.36
C PRO A 99 30.04 -27.89 11.81
N PRO A 100 29.22 -27.02 11.17
CA PRO A 100 29.21 -26.88 9.72
C PRO A 100 30.60 -26.58 9.13
N ARG A 101 31.07 -27.44 8.21
CA ARG A 101 32.45 -27.39 7.67
C ARG A 101 32.74 -26.23 6.72
N PHE A 102 31.72 -25.67 6.05
CA PHE A 102 31.89 -24.68 4.97
C PHE A 102 31.11 -23.40 5.22
N GLN A 103 31.64 -22.27 4.73
CA GLN A 103 30.96 -20.97 4.75
C GLN A 103 29.88 -20.90 3.65
N ILE A 104 28.61 -20.83 4.05
CA ILE A 104 27.45 -20.82 3.13
C ILE A 104 27.04 -19.38 2.74
N ASN A 105 27.56 -18.36 3.42
CA ASN A 105 27.21 -16.95 3.23
C ASN A 105 27.84 -16.27 2.00
N LYS A 106 28.47 -17.03 1.10
CA LYS A 106 29.05 -16.50 -0.13
C LYS A 106 27.93 -15.97 -1.04
N LYS A 107 27.84 -14.64 -1.15
CA LYS A 107 26.87 -13.97 -2.04
C LYS A 107 27.35 -14.07 -3.48
N ILE A 108 26.58 -14.77 -4.29
CA ILE A 108 26.78 -14.87 -5.74
C ILE A 108 25.78 -13.95 -6.45
N PRO A 109 26.16 -13.31 -7.57
CA PRO A 109 25.19 -12.59 -8.40
C PRO A 109 24.12 -13.57 -8.91
N ARG A 110 22.94 -13.05 -9.19
CA ARG A 110 21.85 -13.86 -9.74
C ARG A 110 22.31 -14.49 -11.06
N ALA A 111 22.13 -15.81 -11.20
CA ALA A 111 22.40 -16.51 -12.45
C ALA A 111 21.57 -15.92 -13.60
N ALA A 112 22.04 -16.09 -14.83
CA ALA A 112 21.26 -15.73 -16.00
C ALA A 112 19.88 -16.42 -15.94
N PRO A 113 18.79 -15.73 -16.30
CA PRO A 113 17.47 -16.35 -16.37
C PRO A 113 17.46 -17.46 -17.44
N SER A 114 16.41 -18.27 -17.44
CA SER A 114 16.14 -19.14 -18.59
C SER A 114 16.11 -18.31 -19.89
N PRO A 115 16.50 -18.88 -21.05
CA PRO A 115 16.42 -18.17 -22.32
C PRO A 115 15.05 -17.48 -22.49
N PRO A 116 15.03 -16.20 -22.91
CA PRO A 116 13.78 -15.46 -23.00
C PRO A 116 12.83 -16.14 -23.98
N ALA A 117 11.60 -16.37 -23.55
CA ALA A 117 10.57 -16.95 -24.41
C ALA A 117 10.21 -15.96 -25.55
N PRO A 118 9.86 -16.46 -26.75
CA PRO A 118 9.36 -15.63 -27.84
C PRO A 118 8.11 -14.85 -27.41
N VAL A 119 8.06 -13.57 -27.78
CA VAL A 119 6.94 -12.69 -27.44
C VAL A 119 5.93 -12.72 -28.59
N LEU A 120 4.86 -13.48 -28.39
CA LEU A 120 3.79 -13.66 -29.37
C LEU A 120 2.72 -12.57 -29.21
N HIS A 121 3.04 -11.33 -29.62
CA HIS A 121 2.08 -10.23 -29.67
C HIS A 121 1.30 -10.22 -30.98
N SER A 122 0.11 -9.62 -30.96
CA SER A 122 -0.55 -9.18 -32.20
C SER A 122 0.29 -8.09 -32.89
N PRO A 123 0.07 -7.84 -34.19
CA PRO A 123 0.73 -6.75 -34.89
C PRO A 123 0.57 -5.42 -34.13
N PRO A 124 1.64 -4.61 -34.02
CA PRO A 124 1.59 -3.39 -33.23
C PRO A 124 0.52 -2.44 -33.78
N ARG A 125 -0.36 -1.96 -32.90
CA ARG A 125 -1.36 -0.95 -33.27
C ARG A 125 -0.65 0.35 -33.64
N ARG A 126 -1.03 0.95 -34.77
CA ARG A 126 -0.47 2.23 -35.20
C ARG A 126 -0.89 3.33 -34.22
N VAL A 127 0.09 3.94 -33.56
CA VAL A 127 -0.15 5.05 -32.64
C VAL A 127 -0.28 6.35 -33.45
N SER A 128 -1.32 7.13 -33.16
CA SER A 128 -1.47 8.46 -33.77
C SER A 128 -0.63 9.50 -33.03
N VAL A 129 -0.19 10.55 -33.73
CA VAL A 129 0.56 11.66 -33.12
C VAL A 129 -0.27 12.35 -32.01
N LYS A 130 -1.59 12.43 -32.22
CA LYS A 130 -2.53 12.96 -31.21
C LYS A 130 -2.49 12.12 -29.93
N GLN A 131 -2.65 10.80 -30.06
CA GLN A 131 -2.58 9.89 -28.91
C GLN A 131 -1.25 10.03 -28.17
N GLN A 132 -0.12 10.06 -28.88
CA GLN A 132 1.18 10.24 -28.23
C GLN A 132 1.30 11.56 -27.46
N ARG A 133 0.70 12.65 -27.97
CA ARG A 133 0.69 13.96 -27.30
C ARG A 133 -0.21 13.97 -26.07
N ASP A 134 -1.39 13.36 -26.16
CA ASP A 134 -2.34 13.28 -25.05
C ASP A 134 -1.75 12.51 -23.84
N TRP A 135 -0.90 11.51 -24.11
CA TRP A 135 -0.20 10.74 -23.09
C TRP A 135 1.14 11.37 -22.63
N LYS A 136 1.48 12.58 -23.08
CA LYS A 136 2.70 13.26 -22.64
C LYS A 136 2.50 13.84 -21.24
N VAL A 137 3.02 13.14 -20.23
CA VAL A 137 2.96 13.58 -18.83
C VAL A 137 3.86 14.82 -18.61
N PRO A 138 3.33 15.95 -18.11
CA PRO A 138 4.15 17.12 -17.77
C PRO A 138 5.15 16.83 -16.62
N PRO A 139 6.31 17.51 -16.58
CA PRO A 139 7.27 17.31 -15.49
C PRO A 139 6.69 17.75 -14.15
N CYS A 140 6.98 16.99 -13.09
CA CYS A 140 6.55 17.34 -11.74
C CYS A 140 7.47 18.43 -11.15
N VAL A 141 6.94 19.63 -10.99
CA VAL A 141 7.60 20.73 -10.26
C VAL A 141 6.98 20.82 -8.87
N SER A 142 7.65 20.24 -7.88
CA SER A 142 7.12 20.23 -6.51
C SER A 142 7.47 21.50 -5.75
N HIS A 143 6.57 21.96 -4.87
CA HIS A 143 6.84 23.10 -3.97
C HIS A 143 7.72 22.75 -2.78
N TRP A 144 7.89 21.46 -2.46
CA TRP A 144 8.65 21.01 -1.27
C TRP A 144 10.03 20.41 -1.58
N LYS A 145 10.16 19.68 -2.69
CA LYS A 145 11.35 18.87 -2.99
C LYS A 145 11.97 19.28 -4.31
N ASN A 146 13.27 19.58 -4.24
CA ASN A 146 14.11 19.85 -5.39
C ASN A 146 15.44 19.11 -5.21
N ALA A 147 15.42 17.79 -5.41
CA ALA A 147 16.55 16.91 -5.09
C ALA A 147 17.85 17.28 -5.84
N LYS A 148 17.71 17.81 -7.06
CA LYS A 148 18.84 18.22 -7.90
C LYS A 148 19.14 19.72 -7.83
N GLY A 149 18.44 20.49 -7.00
CA GLY A 149 18.70 21.91 -6.78
C GLY A 149 18.48 22.80 -8.01
N TYR A 150 17.61 22.43 -8.96
CA TYR A 150 17.38 23.22 -10.17
C TYR A 150 16.80 24.61 -9.87
N THR A 151 17.31 25.62 -10.57
CA THR A 151 16.73 26.97 -10.55
C THR A 151 15.53 27.00 -11.51
N ILE A 152 14.33 26.98 -10.95
CA ILE A 152 13.08 26.95 -11.71
C ILE A 152 12.45 28.34 -11.68
N PRO A 153 12.11 28.93 -12.84
CA PRO A 153 11.46 30.23 -12.91
C PRO A 153 10.07 30.20 -12.24
N LEU A 154 9.61 31.35 -11.76
CA LEU A 154 8.42 31.44 -10.92
C LEU A 154 7.14 31.01 -11.66
N ASP A 155 7.02 31.29 -12.96
CA ASP A 155 5.89 30.88 -13.79
C ASP A 155 5.76 29.35 -13.81
N LYS A 156 6.86 28.60 -14.00
CA LYS A 156 6.84 27.13 -14.01
C LYS A 156 6.69 26.53 -12.62
N ARG A 157 7.13 27.23 -11.58
CA ARG A 157 6.91 26.83 -10.19
C ARG A 157 5.44 26.94 -9.79
N LEU A 158 4.73 27.94 -10.31
CA LEU A 158 3.31 28.16 -10.06
C LEU A 158 2.41 27.50 -11.12
N ALA A 159 2.96 26.97 -12.22
CA ALA A 159 2.18 26.41 -13.32
C ALA A 159 1.30 25.21 -12.91
N ALA A 160 1.75 24.40 -11.94
CA ALA A 160 0.97 23.27 -11.42
C ALA A 160 -0.01 23.70 -10.31
N ASP A 161 -0.02 24.97 -9.94
CA ASP A 161 -0.85 25.50 -8.86
C ASP A 161 -2.26 25.80 -9.37
N GLY A 162 -3.19 24.89 -9.11
CA GLY A 162 -4.60 25.00 -9.50
C GLY A 162 -5.39 26.05 -8.73
N ARG A 163 -4.80 26.79 -7.77
CA ARG A 163 -5.50 27.82 -6.99
C ARG A 163 -6.14 28.90 -7.86
N GLY A 164 -5.54 29.22 -9.02
CA GLY A 164 -6.13 30.16 -9.99
C GLY A 164 -7.38 29.65 -10.72
N LEU A 165 -7.63 28.34 -10.72
CA LEU A 165 -8.84 27.74 -11.28
C LEU A 165 -9.99 27.69 -10.26
N GLN A 166 -9.71 27.90 -8.96
CA GLN A 166 -10.73 27.90 -7.93
C GLN A 166 -11.41 29.27 -7.85
N GLN A 167 -12.67 29.34 -8.25
CA GLN A 167 -13.50 30.53 -8.05
C GLN A 167 -14.01 30.57 -6.60
N VAL A 168 -13.75 31.67 -5.90
CA VAL A 168 -14.27 31.91 -4.55
C VAL A 168 -15.72 32.37 -4.67
N HIS A 169 -16.65 31.54 -4.20
CA HIS A 169 -18.08 31.85 -4.17
C HIS A 169 -18.47 32.34 -2.78
N ILE A 170 -19.09 33.51 -2.69
CA ILE A 170 -19.58 34.08 -1.41
C ILE A 170 -21.11 33.99 -1.41
N ASN A 171 -21.68 33.47 -0.32
CA ASN A 171 -23.11 33.31 -0.16
C ASN A 171 -23.79 34.64 0.21
N GLU A 172 -24.92 34.97 -0.42
CA GLU A 172 -25.72 36.17 -0.12
C GLU A 172 -26.23 36.25 1.33
N ASN A 173 -26.31 35.10 2.01
CA ASN A 173 -26.67 35.06 3.43
C ASN A 173 -25.69 35.83 4.32
N PHE A 174 -24.43 35.99 3.90
CA PHE A 174 -23.48 36.84 4.64
C PHE A 174 -23.92 38.31 4.62
N SER A 175 -24.44 38.80 3.50
CA SER A 175 -24.98 40.16 3.39
C SER A 175 -26.23 40.32 4.25
N LYS A 176 -27.18 39.38 4.15
CA LYS A 176 -28.41 39.39 4.95
C LYS A 176 -28.12 39.36 6.46
N LEU A 177 -27.14 38.55 6.87
CA LEU A 177 -26.70 38.46 8.26
C LEU A 177 -26.04 39.77 8.73
N ALA A 178 -25.15 40.35 7.92
CA ALA A 178 -24.48 41.60 8.26
C ALA A 178 -25.50 42.75 8.43
N GLU A 179 -26.48 42.85 7.53
CA GLU A 179 -27.56 43.82 7.63
C GLU A 179 -28.44 43.59 8.87
N ALA A 180 -28.84 42.34 9.12
CA ALA A 180 -29.63 42.00 10.31
C ALA A 180 -28.92 42.37 11.61
N LEU A 181 -27.61 42.10 11.72
CA LEU A 181 -26.80 42.49 12.87
C LEU A 181 -26.68 44.00 13.02
N TYR A 182 -26.52 44.74 11.92
CA TYR A 182 -26.47 46.20 11.95
C TYR A 182 -27.79 46.82 12.44
N ILE A 183 -28.92 46.27 11.98
CA ILE A 183 -30.26 46.69 12.46
C ILE A 183 -30.44 46.35 13.93
N ALA A 184 -29.99 45.17 14.38
CA ALA A 184 -30.06 44.74 15.76
C ALA A 184 -29.23 45.66 16.68
N ASP A 185 -28.00 46.02 16.29
CA ASP A 185 -27.15 46.96 17.06
C ASP A 185 -27.82 48.33 17.21
N ARG A 186 -28.37 48.88 16.11
CA ARG A 186 -29.07 50.17 16.16
C ARG A 186 -30.25 50.14 17.13
N LYS A 187 -31.10 49.11 17.05
CA LYS A 187 -32.24 48.94 17.97
C LYS A 187 -31.80 48.74 19.42
N ALA A 188 -30.69 48.01 19.65
CA ALA A 188 -30.15 47.83 20.99
C ALA A 188 -29.69 49.16 21.61
N ARG A 189 -28.99 50.01 20.83
CA ARG A 189 -28.57 51.35 21.28
C ARG A 189 -29.77 52.25 21.58
N GLU A 190 -30.76 52.31 20.70
CA GLU A 190 -32.00 53.06 20.92
C GLU A 190 -32.70 52.62 22.22
N ALA A 191 -32.79 51.31 22.46
CA ALA A 191 -33.40 50.76 23.67
C ALA A 191 -32.61 51.07 24.95
N VAL A 192 -31.27 51.13 24.87
CA VAL A 192 -30.40 51.51 26.00
C VAL A 192 -30.52 53.00 26.28
N GLU A 193 -30.53 53.86 25.26
CA GLU A 193 -30.71 55.31 25.42
C GLU A 193 -32.09 55.63 26.01
N ALA A 194 -33.15 55.00 25.51
CA ALA A 194 -34.49 55.17 26.06
C ALA A 194 -34.58 54.73 27.54
N ARG A 195 -33.97 53.61 27.90
CA ARG A 195 -33.88 53.16 29.30
C ARG A 195 -33.12 54.16 30.17
N ALA A 196 -31.95 54.61 29.70
CA ALA A 196 -31.15 55.60 30.43
C ALA A 196 -31.91 56.93 30.63
N GLN A 197 -32.68 57.38 29.64
CA GLN A 197 -33.54 58.57 29.78
C GLN A 197 -34.66 58.36 30.80
N LEU A 198 -35.31 57.19 30.81
CA LEU A 198 -36.36 56.85 31.76
C LEU A 198 -35.81 56.76 33.19
N GLU A 199 -34.69 56.08 33.38
CA GLU A 199 -33.99 56.00 34.68
C GLU A 199 -33.60 57.39 35.19
N ARG A 200 -33.08 58.27 34.31
CA ARG A 200 -32.80 59.68 34.67
C ARG A 200 -34.07 60.42 35.12
N ARG A 201 -35.21 60.23 34.45
CA ARG A 201 -36.49 60.86 34.83
C ARG A 201 -37.01 60.33 36.16
N LEU A 202 -36.91 59.03 36.42
CA LEU A 202 -37.27 58.43 37.71
C LEU A 202 -36.38 58.95 38.83
N ALA A 203 -35.06 59.01 38.60
CA ALA A 203 -34.10 59.55 39.55
C ALA A 203 -34.35 61.05 39.85
N GLN A 204 -34.75 61.84 38.84
CA GLN A 204 -35.18 63.23 39.05
C GLN A 204 -36.43 63.32 39.93
N ARG A 205 -37.47 62.53 39.63
CA ARG A 205 -38.68 62.48 40.47
C ARG A 205 -38.41 62.02 41.89
N GLU A 206 -37.51 61.06 42.09
CA GLU A 206 -37.10 60.65 43.43
C GLU A 206 -36.34 61.75 44.18
N LYS A 207 -35.49 62.51 43.48
CA LYS A 207 -34.82 63.69 44.06
C LYS A 207 -35.84 64.76 44.46
N GLU A 208 -36.79 65.09 43.59
CA GLU A 208 -37.89 66.04 43.87
C GLU A 208 -38.68 65.61 45.12
N LYS A 209 -39.09 64.33 45.20
CA LYS A 209 -39.78 63.80 46.39
C LYS A 209 -38.94 63.90 47.67
N LYS A 210 -37.63 63.65 47.58
CA LYS A 210 -36.71 63.80 48.73
C LYS A 210 -36.58 65.27 49.14
N GLU A 211 -36.51 66.19 48.19
CA GLU A 211 -36.49 67.64 48.45
C GLU A 211 -37.80 68.12 49.10
N GLU A 212 -38.95 67.68 48.60
CA GLU A 212 -40.26 67.95 49.21
C GLU A 212 -40.37 67.39 50.64
N HIS A 213 -39.90 66.16 50.85
CA HIS A 213 -39.87 65.55 52.17
C HIS A 213 -38.98 66.34 53.16
N LEU A 214 -37.78 66.73 52.72
CA LEU A 214 -36.88 67.59 53.51
C LEU A 214 -37.52 68.96 53.80
N ARG A 215 -38.25 69.54 52.83
CA ARG A 215 -38.97 70.81 53.00
C ARG A 215 -40.07 70.69 54.05
N MET A 216 -40.88 69.63 54.03
CA MET A 216 -41.89 69.37 55.06
C MET A 216 -41.26 69.14 56.44
N LEU A 217 -40.15 68.41 56.52
CA LEU A 217 -39.42 68.18 57.76
C LEU A 217 -38.89 69.50 58.35
N ALA A 218 -38.32 70.36 57.51
CA ALA A 218 -37.85 71.68 57.89
C ALA A 218 -38.98 72.60 58.35
N GLN A 219 -40.16 72.52 57.73
CA GLN A 219 -41.33 73.28 58.15
C GLN A 219 -41.84 72.82 59.52
N ARG A 220 -42.00 71.51 59.73
CA ARG A 220 -42.33 70.95 61.06
C ARG A 220 -41.34 71.35 62.15
N ALA A 221 -40.03 71.36 61.83
CA ALA A 221 -38.99 71.80 62.76
C ALA A 221 -39.05 73.30 63.10
N ARG A 222 -39.54 74.15 62.17
CA ARG A 222 -39.81 75.57 62.44
C ARG A 222 -41.03 75.76 63.32
N ASP A 223 -42.12 75.05 63.03
CA ASP A 223 -43.37 75.13 63.80
C ASP A 223 -43.17 74.70 65.26
N HIS A 224 -42.24 73.77 65.54
CA HIS A 224 -41.92 73.31 66.89
C HIS A 224 -40.99 74.26 67.69
N ARG A 225 -40.47 75.31 67.04
CA ARG A 225 -39.60 76.35 67.63
C ARG A 225 -40.34 77.65 67.96
N ALA A 226 -41.56 77.82 67.45
CA ALA A 226 -42.47 78.92 67.78
C ALA A 226 -43.37 78.53 68.96
#